data_AF-A0A0F7R1Q8-F1
#
_entry.id   AF-A0A0F7R1Q8-F1
#
_cell.length_a   1.000
_cell.length_b   1.000
_cell.length_c   1.000
_cell.angle_alpha   90.00
_cell.angle_beta   90.00
_cell.angle_gamma   90.00
#
_symmetry.space_group_name_H-M   'P 1'
#
loop_
_entity.id
_entity.type
_entity.pdbx_description
1 polymer ?
#
loop_
_entity_poly.entity_id
_entity_poly.type
_entity_poly.pdbx_seq_one_letter_code
_entity_poly.pdbx_strand_id
1 'polypeptide(L)'
;LRKYEAIQLTFKQVSKNFSEVFQKLVPGGKATLVMKKGDVEGSQSQDEGEGHESEKGSSSKKSVPSVDQFTGVGIRVSFTGKQAEMREMQQLSGGQKSLVALALIFAIQKCDPAPFYLFDEIDQALDAQHRKAVSDMILELASHAQFITTTFRPELLESADKFYGVKFRNKVSHIDVITAE
;
A
#
# COMPACT_ATOMS: atom_id res chain seq x y z
N LEU A 1 -25.35 6.82 -3.26
CA LEU A 1 -25.46 6.19 -1.92
C LEU A 1 -24.74 4.84 -1.90
N ARG A 2 -25.27 3.73 -2.43
CA ARG A 2 -24.58 2.40 -2.40
C ARG A 2 -23.13 2.38 -2.90
N LYS A 3 -22.85 3.00 -4.07
CA LYS A 3 -21.48 3.09 -4.60
C LYS A 3 -20.53 3.90 -3.70
N TYR A 4 -21.03 4.98 -3.12
CA TYR A 4 -20.25 5.84 -2.23
C TYR A 4 -19.87 5.10 -0.94
N GLU A 5 -20.84 4.42 -0.34
CA GLU A 5 -20.64 3.59 0.86
C GLU A 5 -19.66 2.45 0.60
N ALA A 6 -19.77 1.76 -0.55
CA ALA A 6 -18.85 0.70 -0.94
C ALA A 6 -17.40 1.23 -1.05
N ILE A 7 -17.20 2.36 -1.74
CA ILE A 7 -15.86 2.98 -1.87
C ILE A 7 -15.28 3.33 -0.49
N GLN A 8 -16.08 3.93 0.39
CA GLN A 8 -15.61 4.27 1.74
C GLN A 8 -15.27 3.03 2.56
N LEU A 9 -16.08 1.98 2.47
CA LEU A 9 -15.86 0.73 3.20
C LEU A 9 -14.58 0.04 2.71
N THR A 10 -14.42 -0.13 1.40
CA THR A 10 -13.20 -0.72 0.82
C THR A 10 -11.97 0.11 1.15
N PHE A 11 -12.05 1.45 1.02
CA PHE A 11 -10.93 2.33 1.36
C PHE A 11 -10.55 2.21 2.83
N LYS A 12 -11.53 2.18 3.74
CA LYS A 12 -11.29 2.02 5.18
C LYS A 12 -10.59 0.70 5.48
N GLN A 13 -11.03 -0.39 4.84
CA GLN A 13 -10.44 -1.72 5.03
C GLN A 13 -9.00 -1.79 4.50
N VAL A 14 -8.75 -1.31 3.28
CA VAL A 14 -7.40 -1.26 2.70
C VAL A 14 -6.48 -0.35 3.51
N SER A 15 -6.95 0.82 3.97
CA SER A 15 -6.16 1.75 4.78
C SER A 15 -5.75 1.17 6.13
N LYS A 16 -6.65 0.41 6.77
CA LYS A 16 -6.35 -0.36 7.98
C LYS A 16 -5.26 -1.40 7.72
N ASN A 17 -5.47 -2.27 6.73
CA ASN A 17 -4.50 -3.31 6.38
C ASN A 17 -3.14 -2.72 5.98
N PHE A 18 -3.12 -1.61 5.25
CA PHE A 18 -1.91 -0.91 4.85
C PHE A 18 -1.10 -0.42 6.04
N SER A 19 -1.78 0.17 7.03
CA SER A 19 -1.12 0.65 8.26
C SER A 19 -0.50 -0.52 9.04
N GLU A 20 -1.22 -1.63 9.17
CA GLU A 20 -0.78 -2.84 9.88
C GLU A 20 0.39 -3.53 9.18
N VAL A 21 0.28 -3.75 7.86
CA VAL A 21 1.34 -4.34 7.04
C VAL A 21 2.60 -3.48 7.06
N PHE A 22 2.46 -2.17 6.87
CA PHE A 22 3.63 -1.28 6.85
C PHE A 22 4.36 -1.29 8.19
N GLN A 23 3.64 -1.27 9.31
CA GLN A 23 4.24 -1.33 10.64
C GLN A 23 4.95 -2.68 10.89
N LYS A 24 4.47 -3.77 10.27
CA LYS A 24 5.14 -5.07 10.33
C LYS A 24 6.42 -5.11 9.49
N LEU A 25 6.42 -4.49 8.31
CA LEU A 25 7.60 -4.39 7.44
C LEU A 25 8.66 -3.41 7.97
N VAL A 26 8.23 -2.34 8.63
CA VAL A 26 9.10 -1.29 9.18
C VAL A 26 8.80 -1.13 10.67
N PRO A 27 9.49 -1.87 11.56
CA PRO A 27 9.30 -1.74 13.00
C PRO A 27 9.54 -0.30 13.48
N GLY A 28 8.50 0.36 13.99
CA GLY A 28 8.53 1.76 14.42
C GLY A 28 8.08 2.77 13.35
N GLY A 29 7.86 2.33 12.11
CA GLY A 29 7.26 3.12 11.06
C GLY A 29 5.75 3.28 11.21
N LYS A 30 5.19 4.25 10.48
CA LYS A 30 3.75 4.48 10.36
C LYS A 30 3.41 4.92 8.95
N ALA A 31 2.36 4.35 8.37
CA ALA A 31 1.86 4.73 7.06
C ALA A 31 0.35 4.87 7.09
N THR A 32 -0.19 5.81 6.32
CA THR A 32 -1.63 6.02 6.17
C THR A 32 -1.99 6.36 4.73
N LEU A 33 -3.17 5.88 4.30
CA LEU A 33 -3.81 6.33 3.06
C LEU A 33 -4.74 7.50 3.36
N VAL A 34 -4.70 8.52 2.52
CA VAL A 34 -5.51 9.74 2.64
C VAL A 34 -6.36 9.89 1.39
N MET A 35 -7.68 9.83 1.54
CA MET A 35 -8.61 10.06 0.44
C MET A 35 -8.63 11.56 0.12
N LYS A 36 -8.24 11.93 -1.11
CA LYS A 36 -8.25 13.31 -1.58
C LYS A 36 -9.63 13.63 -2.16
N LYS A 37 -10.17 14.77 -1.75
CA LYS A 37 -11.40 15.34 -2.31
C LYS A 37 -11.03 16.58 -3.12
N GLY A 38 -11.74 16.81 -4.22
CA GLY A 38 -11.65 18.07 -4.94
C GLY A 38 -12.28 19.16 -4.09
N ASP A 39 -11.67 20.34 -4.10
CA ASP A 39 -12.34 21.53 -3.63
C ASP A 39 -13.51 21.78 -4.59
N VAL A 40 -14.73 21.63 -4.09
CA VAL A 40 -15.87 22.25 -4.76
C VAL A 40 -15.64 23.74 -4.57
N GLU A 41 -15.18 24.42 -5.62
CA GLU A 41 -15.07 25.88 -5.64
C GLU A 41 -16.39 26.47 -5.11
N GLY A 42 -16.36 27.05 -3.90
CA GLY A 42 -17.59 27.53 -3.25
C GLY A 42 -17.62 27.56 -1.73
N SER A 43 -16.54 27.24 -1.01
CA SER A 43 -16.43 27.65 0.41
C SER A 43 -15.53 28.88 0.48
N GLN A 44 -16.12 30.04 0.15
CA GLN A 44 -15.51 31.33 0.43
C GLN A 44 -15.19 31.39 1.93
N SER A 45 -13.91 31.44 2.27
CA SER A 45 -13.46 32.08 3.50
C SER A 45 -13.68 33.59 3.33
N GLN A 46 -14.90 34.05 3.56
CA GLN A 46 -15.14 35.43 3.99
C GLN A 46 -15.28 35.37 5.50
N ASP A 47 -14.23 35.79 6.19
CA ASP A 47 -14.37 36.34 7.53
C ASP A 47 -13.24 37.35 7.73
N GLU A 48 -13.55 38.63 7.51
CA GLU A 48 -13.32 39.72 8.47
C GLU A 48 -14.23 40.89 8.07
N GLY A 49 -15.28 41.15 8.87
CA GLY A 49 -16.16 42.30 8.70
C GLY A 49 -17.41 42.23 9.58
N GLU A 50 -17.36 42.88 10.73
CA GLU A 50 -18.41 42.98 11.75
C GLU A 50 -19.78 43.49 11.22
N GLY A 51 -20.85 42.91 11.75
CA GLY A 51 -22.13 43.60 12.01
C GLY A 51 -23.22 43.56 10.93
N HIS A 52 -24.19 42.63 11.05
CA HIS A 52 -25.63 42.96 11.13
C HIS A 52 -26.49 41.68 11.28
N GLU A 53 -27.43 41.73 12.22
CA GLU A 53 -28.50 40.74 12.37
C GLU A 53 -29.43 40.73 11.15
N SER A 54 -29.70 39.54 10.60
CA SER A 54 -30.91 39.26 9.81
C SER A 54 -31.17 37.76 9.76
N GLU A 55 -32.28 37.35 10.38
CA GLU A 55 -32.93 36.06 10.18
C GLU A 55 -33.25 35.86 8.69
N LYS A 56 -32.65 34.85 8.05
CA LYS A 56 -33.32 34.08 6.98
C LYS A 56 -32.78 32.65 6.97
N GLY A 57 -33.70 31.69 7.11
CA GLY A 57 -33.42 30.26 7.03
C GLY A 57 -32.72 29.90 5.72
N SER A 58 -31.49 29.40 5.84
CA SER A 58 -30.85 28.63 4.80
C SER A 58 -30.90 27.18 5.23
N SER A 59 -31.89 26.46 4.69
CA SER A 59 -31.91 25.01 4.68
C SER A 59 -30.55 24.53 4.18
N SER A 60 -29.70 24.04 5.09
CA SER A 60 -28.46 23.37 4.77
C SER A 60 -28.84 22.11 3.99
N LYS A 61 -28.95 22.22 2.66
CA LYS A 61 -28.99 21.06 1.78
C LYS A 61 -27.68 20.33 2.04
N LYS A 62 -27.71 19.32 2.93
CA LYS A 62 -26.68 18.29 3.01
C LYS A 62 -26.60 17.72 1.59
N SER A 63 -25.65 18.20 0.82
CA SER A 63 -25.38 17.66 -0.51
C SER A 63 -25.15 16.18 -0.32
N VAL A 64 -25.95 15.37 -1.02
CA VAL A 64 -25.77 13.91 -0.98
C VAL A 64 -24.33 13.66 -1.42
N PRO A 65 -23.49 13.00 -0.61
CA PRO A 65 -22.10 12.80 -0.97
C PRO A 65 -22.03 11.99 -2.27
N SER A 66 -21.51 12.64 -3.33
CA SER A 66 -21.29 12.00 -4.64
C SER A 66 -19.90 11.37 -4.69
N VAL A 67 -19.72 10.40 -5.58
CA VAL A 67 -18.40 9.80 -5.88
C VAL A 67 -17.51 10.81 -6.60
N ASP A 68 -18.09 11.75 -7.35
CA ASP A 68 -17.37 12.74 -8.17
C ASP A 68 -16.52 13.73 -7.35
N GLN A 69 -16.71 13.78 -6.03
CA GLN A 69 -15.90 14.60 -5.14
C GLN A 69 -14.48 14.05 -4.94
N PHE A 70 -14.22 12.78 -5.25
CA PHE A 70 -12.91 12.17 -5.01
C PHE A 70 -11.97 12.42 -6.17
N THR A 71 -10.81 13.00 -5.89
CA THR A 71 -9.78 13.33 -6.90
C THR A 71 -8.60 12.37 -6.87
N GLY A 72 -8.45 11.57 -5.82
CA GLY A 72 -7.43 10.54 -5.75
C GLY A 72 -7.15 10.04 -4.34
N VAL A 73 -6.03 9.32 -4.19
CA VAL A 73 -5.54 8.81 -2.90
C VAL A 73 -4.09 9.26 -2.72
N GLY A 74 -3.81 9.90 -1.60
CA GLY A 74 -2.47 10.21 -1.15
C GLY A 74 -1.93 9.15 -0.19
N ILE A 75 -0.61 9.01 -0.15
CA ILE A 75 0.10 8.16 0.80
C ILE A 75 0.97 9.06 1.68
N ARG A 76 0.90 8.87 2.99
CA ARG A 76 1.75 9.56 3.98
C ARG A 76 2.47 8.52 4.83
N VAL A 77 3.79 8.63 4.93
CA VAL A 77 4.61 7.64 5.64
C VAL A 77 5.69 8.27 6.52
N SER A 78 6.05 7.57 7.58
CA SER A 78 7.17 7.89 8.46
C SER A 78 7.94 6.60 8.76
N PHE A 79 9.26 6.63 8.58
CA PHE A 79 10.16 5.49 8.84
C PHE A 79 10.90 5.61 10.18
N THR A 80 10.92 6.79 10.80
CA THR A 80 11.79 7.12 11.95
C THR A 80 11.04 7.31 13.27
N GLY A 81 9.85 6.71 13.42
CA GLY A 81 9.10 6.70 14.69
C GLY A 81 7.71 7.33 14.62
N LYS A 82 6.87 7.02 15.63
CA LYS A 82 5.44 7.38 15.70
C LYS A 82 5.16 8.90 15.76
N GLN A 83 6.13 9.69 16.23
CA GLN A 83 6.03 11.16 16.33
C GLN A 83 6.81 11.89 15.23
N ALA A 84 7.52 11.17 14.36
CA ALA A 84 8.24 11.79 13.26
C ALA A 84 7.28 12.27 12.17
N GLU A 85 7.66 13.38 11.52
CA GLU A 85 6.88 14.00 10.47
C GLU A 85 6.62 13.03 9.31
N MET A 86 5.35 12.93 8.91
CA MET A 86 4.97 12.11 7.77
C MET A 86 5.37 12.80 6.46
N ARG A 87 6.10 12.07 5.63
CA ARG A 87 6.60 12.52 4.33
C ARG A 87 5.71 12.04 3.20
N GLU A 88 5.73 12.80 2.11
CA GLU A 88 5.10 12.40 0.85
C GLU A 88 6.01 11.46 0.04
N MET A 89 5.42 10.70 -0.88
CA MET A 89 6.12 9.68 -1.67
C MET A 89 7.34 10.24 -2.42
N GLN A 90 7.26 11.48 -2.91
CA GLN A 90 8.33 12.14 -3.67
C GLN A 90 9.62 12.31 -2.85
N GLN A 91 9.51 12.45 -1.53
CA GLN A 91 10.61 12.70 -0.60
C GLN A 91 11.33 11.41 -0.14
N LEU A 92 10.90 10.25 -0.61
CA LEU A 92 11.42 8.94 -0.19
C LEU A 92 12.54 8.44 -1.13
N SER A 93 13.46 7.64 -0.57
CA SER A 93 14.47 6.91 -1.34
C SER A 93 13.84 5.79 -2.19
N GLY A 94 14.61 5.23 -3.15
CA GLY A 94 14.14 4.12 -3.98
C GLY A 94 13.67 2.90 -3.17
N GLY A 95 14.50 2.42 -2.22
CA GLY A 95 14.14 1.29 -1.36
C GLY A 95 12.94 1.58 -0.45
N GLN A 96 12.81 2.82 0.05
CA GLN A 96 11.63 3.23 0.82
C GLN A 96 10.36 3.21 -0.03
N LYS A 97 10.43 3.69 -1.28
CA LYS A 97 9.31 3.63 -2.22
C LYS A 97 8.90 2.17 -2.51
N SER A 98 9.87 1.28 -2.70
CA SER A 98 9.61 -0.16 -2.89
C SER A 98 8.90 -0.78 -1.69
N LEU A 99 9.31 -0.46 -0.46
CA LEU A 99 8.63 -0.93 0.75
C LEU A 99 7.19 -0.43 0.86
N VAL A 100 6.96 0.85 0.55
CA VAL A 100 5.61 1.42 0.55
C VAL A 100 4.73 0.72 -0.49
N ALA A 101 5.26 0.44 -1.69
CA ALA A 101 4.54 -0.27 -2.74
C ALA A 101 4.20 -1.70 -2.32
N LEU A 102 5.17 -2.45 -1.78
CA LEU A 102 4.95 -3.81 -1.27
C LEU A 102 3.92 -3.83 -0.13
N ALA A 103 3.99 -2.87 0.80
CA ALA A 103 3.01 -2.76 1.87
C ALA A 103 1.59 -2.54 1.32
N LEU A 104 1.44 -1.73 0.27
CA LEU A 104 0.15 -1.50 -0.39
C LEU A 104 -0.36 -2.76 -1.11
N ILE A 105 0.52 -3.47 -1.81
CA ILE A 105 0.17 -4.73 -2.49
C ILE A 105 -0.33 -5.74 -1.45
N PHE A 106 0.44 -6.03 -0.40
CA PHE A 106 0.03 -6.95 0.66
C PHE A 106 -1.26 -6.51 1.38
N ALA A 107 -1.48 -5.20 1.55
CA ALA A 107 -2.72 -4.70 2.15
C ALA A 107 -3.95 -4.99 1.30
N ILE A 108 -3.84 -4.84 -0.03
CA ILE A 108 -4.89 -5.19 -0.98
C ILE A 108 -5.12 -6.71 -0.97
N GLN A 109 -4.04 -7.50 -0.99
CA GLN A 109 -4.13 -8.97 -0.93
C GLN A 109 -4.83 -9.47 0.35
N LYS A 110 -4.60 -8.81 1.50
CA LYS A 110 -5.31 -9.12 2.75
C LYS A 110 -6.79 -8.73 2.72
N CYS A 111 -7.21 -7.80 1.86
CA CYS A 111 -8.62 -7.47 1.66
C CYS A 111 -9.31 -8.43 0.69
N ASP A 112 -8.62 -8.76 -0.39
CA ASP A 112 -9.14 -9.54 -1.52
C ASP A 112 -8.03 -10.50 -2.02
N PRO A 113 -7.94 -11.71 -1.45
CA PRO A 113 -6.89 -12.65 -1.79
C PRO A 113 -7.10 -13.24 -3.19
N ALA A 114 -6.02 -13.29 -3.97
CA ALA A 114 -5.96 -13.94 -5.27
C ALA A 114 -5.45 -15.38 -5.11
N PRO A 115 -5.75 -16.28 -6.06
CA PRO A 115 -5.30 -17.68 -5.98
C PRO A 115 -3.77 -17.82 -6.00
N PHE A 116 -3.06 -16.91 -6.68
CA PHE A 116 -1.60 -16.89 -6.73
C PHE A 116 -1.03 -15.49 -6.96
N TYR A 117 0.26 -15.33 -6.66
CA TYR A 117 1.05 -14.12 -6.86
C TYR A 117 2.41 -14.46 -7.48
N LEU A 118 2.83 -13.64 -8.44
CA LEU A 118 4.15 -13.70 -9.07
C LEU A 118 4.92 -12.41 -8.76
N PHE A 119 6.07 -12.54 -8.11
CA PHE A 119 6.98 -11.43 -7.82
C PHE A 119 8.27 -11.58 -8.59
N ASP A 120 8.68 -10.52 -9.28
CA ASP A 120 9.90 -10.49 -10.07
C ASP A 120 10.90 -9.50 -9.47
N GLU A 121 11.97 -10.00 -8.85
CA GLU A 121 13.06 -9.21 -8.24
C GLU A 121 12.62 -8.05 -7.32
N ILE A 122 11.50 -8.22 -6.59
CA ILE A 122 10.90 -7.16 -5.76
C ILE A 122 11.79 -6.68 -4.61
N ASP A 123 12.84 -7.43 -4.31
CA ASP A 123 13.74 -7.27 -3.19
C ASP A 123 15.08 -6.63 -3.57
N GLN A 124 15.29 -6.31 -4.85
CA GLN A 124 16.55 -5.77 -5.36
C GLN A 124 16.98 -4.47 -4.66
N ALA A 125 16.01 -3.60 -4.35
CA ALA A 125 16.22 -2.28 -3.73
C ALA A 125 16.15 -2.29 -2.20
N LEU A 126 16.02 -3.46 -1.57
CA LEU A 126 15.82 -3.61 -0.13
C LEU A 126 17.11 -4.07 0.57
N ASP A 127 17.35 -3.58 1.79
CA ASP A 127 18.42 -4.10 2.65
C ASP A 127 18.07 -5.49 3.23
N ALA A 128 19.03 -6.17 3.88
CA ALA A 128 18.82 -7.53 4.40
C ALA A 128 17.68 -7.61 5.43
N GLN A 129 17.52 -6.61 6.30
CA GLN A 129 16.48 -6.61 7.33
C GLN A 129 15.09 -6.54 6.70
N HIS A 130 14.91 -5.63 5.74
CA HIS A 130 13.64 -5.48 5.03
C HIS A 130 13.34 -6.67 4.11
N ARG A 131 14.37 -7.26 3.48
CA ARG A 131 14.21 -8.51 2.70
C ARG A 131 13.70 -9.66 3.56
N LYS A 132 14.25 -9.83 4.76
CA LYS A 132 13.76 -10.84 5.70
C LYS A 132 12.31 -10.56 6.12
N ALA A 133 11.97 -9.32 6.44
CA ALA A 133 10.60 -8.95 6.79
C ALA A 133 9.60 -9.23 5.65
N VAL A 134 9.97 -8.98 4.39
CA VAL A 134 9.16 -9.32 3.21
C VAL A 134 9.03 -10.84 3.05
N SER A 135 10.12 -11.59 3.22
CA SER A 135 10.12 -13.06 3.18
C SER A 135 9.16 -13.66 4.22
N ASP A 136 9.23 -13.19 5.46
CA ASP A 136 8.36 -13.67 6.55
C ASP A 136 6.88 -13.30 6.31
N MET A 137 6.62 -12.16 5.68
CA MET A 137 5.27 -11.76 5.26
C MET A 137 4.71 -12.67 4.15
N ILE A 138 5.53 -12.99 3.15
CA ILE A 138 5.16 -13.93 2.08
C ILE A 138 4.86 -15.30 2.68
N LEU A 139 5.69 -15.78 3.60
CA LEU A 139 5.49 -17.07 4.26
C LEU A 139 4.18 -17.13 5.06
N GLU A 140 3.81 -16.06 5.79
CA GLU A 140 2.50 -15.98 6.46
C GLU A 140 1.35 -16.10 5.45
N LEU A 141 1.42 -15.34 4.35
CA LEU A 141 0.37 -15.28 3.34
C LEU A 141 0.30 -16.54 2.47
N ALA A 142 1.41 -17.29 2.34
CA ALA A 142 1.49 -18.50 1.53
C ALA A 142 0.57 -19.63 2.03
N SER A 143 0.12 -19.56 3.28
CA SER A 143 -0.91 -20.46 3.83
C SER A 143 -2.28 -20.34 3.13
N HIS A 144 -2.54 -19.23 2.44
CA HIS A 144 -3.82 -18.93 1.80
C HIS A 144 -3.74 -18.70 0.29
N ALA A 145 -2.55 -18.50 -0.27
CA ALA A 145 -2.33 -18.25 -1.69
C ALA A 145 -0.97 -18.81 -2.16
N GLN A 146 -0.85 -19.15 -3.44
CA GLN A 146 0.43 -19.60 -3.99
C GLN A 146 1.34 -18.40 -4.30
N PHE A 147 2.59 -18.46 -3.86
CA PHE A 147 3.60 -17.45 -4.21
C PHE A 147 4.68 -18.04 -5.11
N ILE A 148 4.99 -17.33 -6.20
CA ILE A 148 6.12 -17.60 -7.09
C ILE A 148 6.98 -16.35 -7.08
N THR A 149 8.26 -16.48 -6.78
CA THR A 149 9.17 -15.32 -6.71
C THR A 149 10.47 -15.62 -7.46
N THR A 150 10.99 -14.62 -8.15
CA THR A 150 12.37 -14.62 -8.65
C THR A 150 13.20 -13.70 -7.74
N THR A 151 14.44 -14.11 -7.46
CA THR A 151 15.36 -13.31 -6.64
C THR A 151 16.78 -13.82 -6.81
N PHE A 152 17.76 -12.94 -6.58
CA PHE A 152 19.17 -13.26 -6.39
C PHE A 152 19.60 -13.18 -4.92
N ARG A 153 18.65 -13.04 -3.99
CA ARG A 153 18.89 -12.75 -2.59
C ARG A 153 18.52 -13.96 -1.72
N PRO A 154 19.37 -14.36 -0.76
CA PRO A 154 19.15 -15.57 0.03
C PRO A 154 17.90 -15.48 0.92
N GLU A 155 17.55 -14.29 1.43
CA GLU A 155 16.50 -14.14 2.44
C GLU A 155 15.11 -14.59 1.96
N LEU A 156 14.81 -14.44 0.67
CA LEU A 156 13.55 -14.93 0.08
C LEU A 156 13.62 -16.42 -0.28
N LEU A 157 14.82 -16.95 -0.57
CA LEU A 157 15.02 -18.37 -0.87
C LEU A 157 14.90 -19.24 0.38
N GLU A 158 15.33 -18.76 1.54
CA GLU A 158 15.27 -19.47 2.82
C GLU A 158 13.85 -19.90 3.23
N SER A 159 12.82 -19.17 2.78
CA SER A 159 11.42 -19.46 3.11
C SER A 159 10.68 -20.27 2.03
N ALA A 160 11.38 -20.72 0.97
CA ALA A 160 10.77 -21.38 -0.17
C ALA A 160 10.70 -22.91 -0.01
N ASP A 161 9.57 -23.51 -0.39
CA ASP A 161 9.39 -24.97 -0.34
C ASP A 161 10.04 -25.71 -1.52
N LYS A 162 10.15 -25.06 -2.68
CA LYS A 162 10.65 -25.63 -3.93
C LYS A 162 11.46 -24.61 -4.71
N PHE A 163 12.52 -25.09 -5.35
CA PHE A 163 13.44 -24.27 -6.13
C PHE A 163 13.42 -24.69 -7.59
N TYR A 164 13.43 -23.70 -8.48
CA TYR A 164 13.51 -23.90 -9.92
C TYR A 164 14.73 -23.16 -10.46
N GLY A 165 15.58 -23.88 -11.20
CA GLY A 165 16.74 -23.32 -11.87
C GLY A 165 16.49 -23.15 -13.36
N VAL A 166 16.83 -21.98 -13.90
CA VAL A 166 16.80 -21.72 -15.34
C VAL A 166 18.21 -21.85 -15.91
N LYS A 167 18.37 -22.63 -16.99
CA LYS A 167 19.64 -22.84 -17.71
C LYS A 167 19.47 -22.43 -19.16
N PHE A 168 20.45 -21.70 -19.70
CA PHE A 168 20.47 -21.32 -21.11
C PHE A 168 21.57 -22.08 -21.84
N ARG A 169 21.20 -22.93 -22.81
CA ARG A 169 22.15 -23.74 -23.60
C ARG A 169 21.68 -23.81 -25.05
N ASN A 170 22.62 -23.76 -25.99
CA ASN A 170 22.33 -23.89 -27.43
C ASN A 170 21.25 -22.89 -27.93
N LYS A 171 21.22 -21.66 -27.38
CA LYS A 171 20.21 -20.63 -27.65
C LYS A 171 18.77 -20.99 -27.23
N VAL A 172 18.61 -21.94 -26.31
CA VAL A 172 17.32 -22.37 -25.77
C VAL A 172 17.35 -22.30 -24.23
N SER A 173 16.26 -21.82 -23.63
CA SER A 173 16.08 -21.78 -22.18
C SER A 173 15.39 -23.06 -21.68
N HIS A 174 15.95 -23.66 -20.63
CA HIS A 174 15.42 -24.84 -19.95
C HIS A 174 15.16 -24.50 -18.48
N ILE A 175 14.12 -25.12 -17.90
CA ILE A 175 13.78 -24.98 -16.48
C ILE A 175 13.70 -26.38 -15.86
N ASP A 176 14.37 -26.57 -14.73
CA ASP A 176 14.38 -27.82 -13.97
C ASP A 176 14.18 -27.53 -12.47
N VAL A 177 13.63 -28.51 -11.75
CA VAL A 177 13.60 -28.47 -10.28
C VAL A 177 15.01 -28.72 -9.74
N ILE A 178 15.43 -27.90 -8.78
CA ILE A 178 16.72 -28.03 -8.11
C ILE A 178 16.53 -28.17 -6.59
N THR A 179 17.53 -28.70 -5.90
CA THR A 179 17.57 -28.76 -4.43
C THR A 179 18.23 -27.52 -3.85
N ALA A 180 17.84 -27.10 -2.66
CA ALA A 180 18.66 -26.18 -1.87
C ALA A 180 19.99 -26.87 -1.54
N GLU A 181 21.11 -26.25 -1.92
CA GLU A 181 22.45 -26.67 -1.50
C GLU A 181 22.81 -26.09 -0.13
#